data_AF-L0G3L0-F1
#
_entry.id   AF-L0G3L0-F1
#
_cell.length_a   1.000
_cell.length_b   1.000
_cell.length_c   1.000
_cell.angle_alpha   90.00
_cell.angle_beta   90.00
_cell.angle_gamma   90.00
#
_symmetry.space_group_name_H-M   'P 1'
#
loop_
_entity.id
_entity.type
_entity.pdbx_description
1 polymer ?
#
loop_
_entity_poly.entity_id
_entity_poly.type
_entity_poly.pdbx_seq_one_letter_code
_entity_poly.pdbx_strand_id
1 'polypeptide(L)'
;MGKVQNTFRALQSSNYRIFITGQAISRVGTWMERTAVSWVVYDMTHSTFMLGLTAFVSQFPSFLFSLYGGILSDKYPRLKIVMITQVASFVQAAILAIIVLGGDTAIWHILSLITLLGIINAFDIPARQSLVNELLTDPADLSNAVALNSSVVNLARLIGPAIAGLVLSSFGAGICFSLNALSYLAVIVSLFFLRLKPQPKKAKKQSNLSEIRDTLHYLKHHSVLAPTMLYIAIISLLVIPYNTLLPEFAKAVFQGNAQTYGFMVSSIGLGAFLGTLFLASLAPETKKSRILIINAAVLGGCLMLFSVTKLLPLALFLAVITGFTGLTQSTICLTIVQTASSEEKRGQLISLYAMALFGMMPVGSLLVGLVSNQIGSSTTILIQGLIAVVISLSFYRFLRKKKLQTMKNLLQISLLIVVFSCCHSLTAQEVDTSQLIGKWKLKSYDTIELILSSPAFQQMPENTKKEMTDRIDQQLDNTVYHFVSNDSLIYTDIESGKVVHRKAIYNLNGTYLTLKEIDRPYSRQAKILKLNKQTLIFTPVVEGKDGKGEMVFVRLPID
;
A
#
# COMPACT_ATOMS: atom_id res chain seq x y z
N MET A 1 -29.15 -23.66 0.90
CA MET A 1 -28.04 -24.16 0.07
C MET A 1 -27.36 -23.11 -0.84
N GLY A 2 -27.98 -21.96 -1.18
CA GLY A 2 -27.38 -20.96 -2.09
C GLY A 2 -26.18 -20.14 -1.56
N LYS A 3 -26.04 -19.92 -0.24
CA LYS A 3 -24.89 -19.17 0.32
C LYS A 3 -23.57 -19.94 0.23
N VAL A 4 -23.60 -21.26 0.39
CA VAL A 4 -22.41 -22.14 0.31
C VAL A 4 -21.88 -22.24 -1.11
N GLN A 5 -22.77 -22.24 -2.12
CA GLN A 5 -22.37 -22.20 -3.54
C GLN A 5 -21.62 -20.92 -3.91
N ASN A 6 -21.97 -19.77 -3.31
CA ASN A 6 -21.24 -18.51 -3.53
C ASN A 6 -19.87 -18.47 -2.82
N THR A 7 -19.68 -19.19 -1.72
CA THR A 7 -18.41 -19.19 -0.96
C THR A 7 -17.28 -19.92 -1.68
N PHE A 8 -17.58 -20.92 -2.51
CA PHE A 8 -16.58 -21.78 -3.18
C PHE A 8 -16.58 -21.65 -4.70
N ARG A 9 -17.08 -20.54 -5.27
CA ARG A 9 -17.16 -20.32 -6.72
C ARG A 9 -15.82 -20.46 -7.42
N ALA A 10 -14.75 -19.91 -6.85
CA ALA A 10 -13.42 -20.00 -7.44
C ALA A 10 -12.95 -21.46 -7.59
N LEU A 11 -13.40 -22.40 -6.74
CA LEU A 11 -13.07 -23.82 -6.82
C LEU A 11 -13.73 -24.55 -8.00
N GLN A 12 -14.71 -23.93 -8.67
CA GLN A 12 -15.27 -24.46 -9.91
C GLN A 12 -14.26 -24.40 -11.06
N SER A 13 -13.31 -23.46 -11.00
CA SER A 13 -12.19 -23.39 -11.94
C SER A 13 -11.21 -24.53 -11.65
N SER A 14 -11.13 -25.53 -12.54
CA SER A 14 -10.30 -26.73 -12.33
C SER A 14 -8.82 -26.38 -12.07
N ASN A 15 -8.26 -25.44 -12.84
CA ASN A 15 -6.89 -24.95 -12.67
C ASN A 15 -6.68 -24.30 -11.29
N TYR A 16 -7.60 -23.44 -10.86
CA TYR A 16 -7.51 -22.80 -9.56
C TYR A 16 -7.64 -23.81 -8.41
N ARG A 17 -8.53 -24.79 -8.53
CA ARG A 17 -8.69 -25.87 -7.54
C ARG A 17 -7.41 -26.69 -7.38
N ILE A 18 -6.78 -27.10 -8.48
CA ILE A 18 -5.50 -27.83 -8.45
C ILE A 18 -4.43 -26.98 -7.78
N PHE A 19 -4.30 -25.72 -8.19
CA PHE A 19 -3.32 -24.79 -7.63
C PHE A 19 -3.49 -24.56 -6.13
N ILE A 20 -4.71 -24.25 -5.68
CA ILE A 20 -4.97 -23.88 -4.28
C ILE A 20 -4.75 -25.07 -3.33
N THR A 21 -5.02 -26.31 -3.75
CA THR A 21 -4.75 -27.51 -2.94
C THR A 21 -3.25 -27.71 -2.71
N GLY A 22 -2.44 -27.65 -3.77
CA GLY A 22 -0.98 -27.72 -3.63
C GLY A 22 -0.42 -26.56 -2.81
N GLN A 23 -0.98 -25.37 -3.00
CA GLN A 23 -0.63 -24.18 -2.23
C GLN A 23 -0.95 -24.31 -0.74
N ALA A 24 -2.08 -24.89 -0.37
CA ALA A 24 -2.45 -25.05 1.03
C ALA A 24 -1.43 -25.89 1.79
N ILE A 25 -1.00 -27.00 1.20
CA ILE A 25 0.02 -27.89 1.77
C ILE A 25 1.36 -27.15 1.90
N SER A 26 1.80 -26.49 0.82
CA SER A 26 3.08 -25.75 0.81
C SER A 26 3.08 -24.60 1.82
N ARG A 27 1.96 -23.89 2.02
CA ARG A 27 1.86 -22.82 3.02
C ARG A 27 2.01 -23.34 4.45
N VAL A 28 1.45 -24.51 4.77
CA VAL A 28 1.63 -25.13 6.09
C VAL A 28 3.10 -25.47 6.31
N GLY A 29 3.74 -26.09 5.32
CA GLY A 29 5.18 -26.38 5.35
C GLY A 29 6.04 -25.13 5.54
N THR A 30 5.76 -24.06 4.82
CA THR A 30 6.53 -22.80 4.92
C THR A 30 6.42 -22.18 6.31
N TRP A 31 5.22 -22.18 6.91
CA TRP A 31 5.04 -21.68 8.28
C TRP A 31 5.76 -22.57 9.31
N MET A 32 5.74 -23.88 9.09
CA MET A 32 6.45 -24.83 9.93
C MET A 32 7.98 -24.65 9.86
N GLU A 33 8.56 -24.49 8.66
CA GLU A 33 9.98 -24.15 8.49
C GLU A 33 10.31 -22.84 9.21
N ARG A 34 9.51 -21.79 9.01
CA ARG A 34 9.75 -20.49 9.64
C ARG A 34 9.80 -20.60 11.17
N THR A 35 8.90 -21.37 11.77
CA THR A 35 8.92 -21.65 13.21
C THR A 35 10.15 -22.46 13.60
N ALA A 36 10.47 -23.54 12.89
CA ALA A 36 11.64 -24.36 13.20
C ALA A 36 12.96 -23.58 13.10
N VAL A 37 13.14 -22.75 12.06
CA VAL A 37 14.31 -21.88 11.88
C VAL A 37 14.47 -20.92 13.07
N SER A 38 13.41 -20.23 13.46
CA SER A 38 13.46 -19.30 14.61
C SER A 38 13.82 -20.03 15.90
N TRP A 39 13.30 -21.23 16.13
CA TRP A 39 13.68 -22.03 17.30
C TRP A 39 15.15 -22.45 17.25
N VAL A 40 15.60 -23.08 16.15
CA VAL A 40 16.96 -23.59 15.99
C VAL A 40 18.01 -22.49 16.13
N VAL A 41 17.78 -21.32 15.52
CA VAL A 41 18.71 -20.19 15.63
C VAL A 41 18.88 -19.76 17.09
N TYR A 42 17.79 -19.64 17.84
CA TYR A 42 17.88 -19.29 19.26
C TYR A 42 18.46 -20.41 20.11
N ASP A 43 18.12 -21.66 19.80
CA ASP A 43 18.62 -22.84 20.50
C ASP A 43 20.14 -22.95 20.38
N MET A 44 20.71 -22.65 19.21
CA MET A 44 22.14 -22.68 18.93
C MET A 44 22.91 -21.47 19.47
N THR A 45 22.31 -20.27 19.45
CA THR A 45 23.05 -19.02 19.73
C THR A 45 22.70 -18.35 21.03
N HIS A 46 21.53 -18.67 21.60
CA HIS A 46 20.95 -17.99 22.76
C HIS A 46 20.87 -16.46 22.60
N SER A 47 20.88 -15.96 21.37
CA SER A 47 20.93 -14.52 21.06
C SER A 47 19.67 -14.04 20.35
N THR A 48 19.04 -13.02 20.90
CA THR A 48 17.91 -12.33 20.26
C THR A 48 18.31 -11.49 19.08
N PHE A 49 19.57 -11.02 19.04
CA PHE A 49 20.10 -10.36 17.87
C PHE A 49 20.07 -11.29 16.65
N MET A 50 20.48 -12.55 16.82
CA MET A 50 20.44 -13.56 15.76
C MET A 50 19.00 -13.89 15.32
N LEU A 51 18.03 -13.88 16.23
CA LEU A 51 16.61 -13.99 15.89
C LEU A 51 16.15 -12.80 15.02
N GLY A 52 16.51 -11.58 15.41
CA GLY A 52 16.21 -10.36 14.66
C GLY A 52 16.86 -10.36 13.28
N LEU A 53 18.13 -10.76 13.19
CA LEU A 53 18.86 -10.89 11.93
C LEU A 53 18.22 -11.93 11.02
N THR A 54 17.82 -13.09 11.56
CA THR A 54 17.14 -14.15 10.80
C THR A 54 15.81 -13.65 10.22
N ALA A 55 15.01 -12.96 11.03
CA ALA A 55 13.76 -12.36 10.57
C ALA A 55 14.01 -11.29 9.49
N PHE A 56 15.07 -10.48 9.65
CA PHE A 56 15.48 -9.47 8.67
C PHE A 56 15.86 -10.10 7.33
N VAL A 57 16.83 -11.02 7.31
CA VAL A 57 17.32 -11.63 6.07
C VAL A 57 16.28 -12.53 5.38
N SER A 58 15.28 -13.04 6.11
CA SER A 58 14.18 -13.80 5.52
C SER A 58 13.23 -12.99 4.63
N GLN A 59 13.15 -11.66 4.85
CA GLN A 59 12.12 -10.81 4.24
C GLN A 59 12.69 -9.59 3.52
N PHE A 60 13.75 -8.99 4.05
CA PHE A 60 14.35 -7.78 3.49
C PHE A 60 14.88 -7.97 2.06
N PRO A 61 15.54 -9.09 1.70
CA PRO A 61 15.92 -9.34 0.30
C PRO A 61 14.70 -9.42 -0.62
N SER A 62 13.62 -10.07 -0.18
CA SER A 62 12.36 -10.13 -0.94
C SER A 62 11.83 -8.74 -1.22
N PHE A 63 11.83 -7.88 -0.20
CA PHE A 63 11.43 -6.49 -0.32
C PHE A 63 12.29 -5.72 -1.34
N LEU A 64 13.62 -5.81 -1.22
CA LEU A 64 14.58 -5.12 -2.09
C LEU A 64 14.47 -5.56 -3.56
N PHE A 65 14.35 -6.86 -3.81
CA PHE A 65 14.34 -7.43 -5.16
C PHE A 65 12.94 -7.55 -5.78
N SER A 66 11.86 -7.26 -5.03
CA SER A 66 10.48 -7.41 -5.48
C SER A 66 10.16 -6.62 -6.76
N LEU A 67 10.78 -5.45 -6.94
CA LEU A 67 10.63 -4.63 -8.15
C LEU A 67 11.10 -5.39 -9.40
N TYR A 68 12.26 -6.04 -9.30
CA TYR A 68 12.80 -6.87 -10.38
C TYR A 68 11.91 -8.10 -10.62
N GLY A 69 11.36 -8.69 -9.56
CA GLY A 69 10.37 -9.75 -9.63
C GLY A 69 9.13 -9.37 -10.44
N GLY A 70 8.57 -8.19 -10.17
CA GLY A 70 7.44 -7.62 -10.92
C GLY A 70 7.74 -7.44 -12.41
N ILE A 71 8.89 -6.85 -12.73
CA ILE A 71 9.34 -6.64 -14.12
C ILE A 71 9.50 -7.99 -14.84
N LEU A 72 10.03 -9.00 -14.16
CA LEU A 72 10.19 -10.34 -14.71
C LEU A 72 8.82 -11.00 -14.94
N SER A 73 7.88 -10.86 -14.00
CA SER A 73 6.51 -11.38 -14.11
C SER A 73 5.69 -10.74 -15.24
N ASP A 74 6.05 -9.54 -15.64
CA ASP A 74 5.44 -8.89 -16.80
C ASP A 74 6.02 -9.40 -18.13
N LYS A 75 7.32 -9.73 -18.17
CA LYS A 75 8.04 -10.08 -19.40
C LYS A 75 7.87 -11.55 -19.78
N TYR A 76 7.86 -12.46 -18.80
CA TYR A 76 7.85 -13.90 -19.02
C TYR A 76 6.54 -14.56 -18.56
N PRO A 77 6.21 -15.77 -19.06
CA PRO A 77 5.03 -16.51 -18.59
C PRO A 77 5.09 -16.75 -17.08
N ARG A 78 4.05 -16.30 -16.36
CA ARG A 78 4.01 -16.36 -14.89
C ARG A 78 4.09 -17.78 -14.35
N LEU A 79 3.46 -18.74 -15.03
CA LEU A 79 3.57 -20.17 -14.70
C LEU A 79 5.03 -20.66 -14.70
N LYS A 80 5.84 -20.22 -15.68
CA LYS A 80 7.24 -20.61 -15.76
C LYS A 80 8.07 -20.03 -14.62
N ILE A 81 7.83 -18.76 -14.27
CA ILE A 81 8.51 -18.12 -13.14
C ILE A 81 8.14 -18.83 -11.85
N VAL A 82 6.85 -19.02 -11.58
CA VAL A 82 6.37 -19.69 -10.36
C VAL A 82 6.89 -21.13 -10.29
N MET A 83 6.94 -21.87 -11.40
CA MET A 83 7.52 -23.21 -11.41
C MET A 83 9.01 -23.19 -11.02
N ILE A 84 9.81 -22.29 -11.62
CA ILE A 84 11.24 -22.17 -11.32
C ILE A 84 11.47 -21.79 -9.86
N THR A 85 10.72 -20.81 -9.34
CA THR A 85 10.87 -20.37 -7.95
C THR A 85 10.48 -21.46 -6.97
N GLN A 86 9.45 -22.25 -7.26
CA GLN A 86 9.03 -23.36 -6.39
C GLN A 86 10.05 -24.50 -6.39
N VAL A 87 10.67 -24.81 -7.53
CA VAL A 87 11.79 -25.75 -7.60
C VAL A 87 13.00 -25.22 -6.85
N ALA A 88 13.31 -23.93 -6.97
CA ALA A 88 14.41 -23.31 -6.22
C ALA A 88 14.17 -23.37 -4.70
N SER A 89 12.94 -23.09 -4.24
CA SER A 89 12.56 -23.22 -2.83
C SER A 89 12.60 -24.66 -2.34
N PHE A 90 12.18 -25.63 -3.17
CA PHE A 90 12.32 -27.06 -2.88
C PHE A 90 13.79 -27.43 -2.65
N VAL A 91 14.68 -27.05 -3.57
CA VAL A 91 16.11 -27.33 -3.47
C VAL A 91 16.71 -26.67 -2.23
N GLN A 92 16.37 -25.41 -1.96
CA GLN A 92 16.85 -24.71 -0.77
C GLN A 92 16.39 -25.39 0.54
N ALA A 93 15.11 -25.78 0.64
CA ALA A 93 14.58 -26.49 1.81
C ALA A 93 15.20 -27.88 1.96
N ALA A 94 15.44 -28.59 0.86
CA ALA A 94 16.11 -29.89 0.86
C ALA A 94 17.58 -29.77 1.33
N ILE A 95 18.32 -28.77 0.85
CA ILE A 95 19.69 -28.50 1.31
C ILE A 95 19.70 -28.18 2.81
N LEU A 96 18.75 -27.35 3.28
CA LEU A 96 18.62 -27.02 4.69
C LEU A 96 18.36 -28.28 5.53
N ALA A 97 17.47 -29.16 5.07
CA ALA A 97 17.17 -30.43 5.72
C ALA A 97 18.41 -31.34 5.80
N ILE A 98 19.16 -31.48 4.69
CA ILE A 98 20.36 -32.33 4.62
C ILE A 98 21.43 -31.84 5.60
N ILE A 99 21.72 -30.52 5.61
CA ILE A 99 22.73 -29.94 6.51
C ILE A 99 22.34 -30.18 7.97
N VAL A 100 21.06 -30.02 8.30
CA VAL A 100 20.57 -30.15 9.68
C VAL A 100 20.51 -31.60 10.14
N LEU A 101 20.14 -32.53 9.26
CA LEU A 101 20.20 -33.97 9.54
C LEU A 101 21.63 -34.50 9.64
N GLY A 102 22.57 -33.91 8.89
CA GLY A 102 23.98 -34.28 8.89
C GLY A 102 24.74 -33.88 10.16
N GLY A 103 24.16 -33.03 11.02
CA GLY A 103 24.77 -32.62 12.30
C GLY A 103 25.77 -31.45 12.20
N ASP A 104 26.38 -31.20 11.04
CA ASP A 104 27.32 -30.08 10.81
C ASP A 104 26.62 -28.74 10.56
N THR A 105 25.68 -28.40 11.45
CA THR A 105 24.87 -27.18 11.31
C THR A 105 25.61 -25.98 11.90
N ALA A 106 26.11 -25.11 11.02
CA ALA A 106 26.54 -23.76 11.40
C ALA A 106 25.43 -22.75 11.14
N ILE A 107 25.34 -21.71 11.98
CA ILE A 107 24.34 -20.64 11.81
C ILE A 107 24.42 -19.96 10.43
N TRP A 108 25.62 -19.85 9.88
CA TRP A 108 25.85 -19.24 8.56
C TRP A 108 25.19 -20.03 7.43
N HIS A 109 25.07 -21.37 7.56
CA HIS A 109 24.33 -22.19 6.60
C HIS A 109 22.84 -21.81 6.61
N ILE A 110 22.25 -21.70 7.81
CA ILE A 110 20.85 -21.33 7.99
C ILE A 110 20.59 -19.92 7.45
N LEU A 111 21.39 -18.92 7.87
CA LEU A 111 21.22 -17.54 7.43
C LEU A 111 21.36 -17.39 5.92
N SER A 112 22.32 -18.08 5.30
CA SER A 112 22.53 -18.03 3.84
C SER A 112 21.34 -18.62 3.09
N LEU A 113 20.83 -19.78 3.52
CA LEU A 113 19.69 -20.44 2.87
C LEU A 113 18.39 -19.65 3.06
N ILE A 114 18.19 -19.03 4.22
CA ILE A 114 17.02 -18.16 4.48
C ILE A 114 17.11 -16.85 3.70
N THR A 115 18.31 -16.30 3.52
CA THR A 115 18.55 -15.15 2.63
C THR A 115 18.21 -15.51 1.18
N LEU A 116 18.66 -16.68 0.71
CA LEU A 116 18.34 -17.21 -0.61
C LEU A 116 16.82 -17.38 -0.80
N LEU A 117 16.13 -17.94 0.20
CA LEU A 117 14.66 -18.05 0.19
C LEU A 117 13.99 -16.66 0.10
N GLY A 118 14.53 -15.66 0.80
CA GLY A 118 14.10 -14.26 0.66
C GLY A 118 14.23 -13.75 -0.77
N ILE A 119 15.36 -14.01 -1.44
CA ILE A 119 15.60 -13.64 -2.84
C ILE A 119 14.62 -14.38 -3.77
N ILE A 120 14.42 -15.68 -3.59
CA ILE A 120 13.47 -16.47 -4.40
C ILE A 120 12.06 -15.90 -4.28
N ASN A 121 11.64 -15.55 -3.05
CA ASN A 121 10.33 -14.95 -2.79
C ASN A 121 10.12 -13.60 -3.48
N ALA A 122 11.19 -12.85 -3.78
CA ALA A 122 11.12 -11.57 -4.49
C ALA A 122 10.50 -11.72 -5.89
N PHE A 123 10.80 -12.84 -6.56
CA PHE A 123 10.29 -13.16 -7.90
C PHE A 123 8.98 -13.93 -7.83
N ASP A 124 8.87 -14.80 -6.83
CA ASP A 124 7.75 -15.70 -6.68
C ASP A 124 6.43 -14.97 -6.35
N ILE A 125 6.44 -14.12 -5.32
CA ILE A 125 5.22 -13.47 -4.81
C ILE A 125 4.48 -12.69 -5.91
N PRO A 126 5.13 -11.77 -6.67
CA PRO A 126 4.44 -11.03 -7.73
C PRO A 126 3.95 -11.95 -8.85
N ALA A 127 4.78 -12.89 -9.32
CA ALA A 127 4.39 -13.81 -10.38
C ALA A 127 3.20 -14.69 -9.97
N ARG A 128 3.17 -15.14 -8.71
CA ARG A 128 2.11 -15.97 -8.13
C ARG A 128 0.82 -15.20 -7.97
N GLN A 129 0.86 -13.94 -7.53
CA GLN A 129 -0.33 -13.09 -7.44
C GLN A 129 -0.96 -12.85 -8.81
N SER A 130 -0.15 -12.59 -9.84
CA SER A 130 -0.64 -12.43 -11.21
C SER A 130 -1.16 -13.74 -11.80
N LEU A 131 -0.53 -14.87 -11.50
CA LEU A 131 -0.94 -16.20 -11.97
C LEU A 131 -2.37 -16.55 -11.52
N VAL A 132 -2.78 -16.18 -10.30
CA VAL A 132 -4.14 -16.44 -9.81
C VAL A 132 -5.21 -15.93 -10.77
N ASN A 133 -5.02 -14.76 -11.38
CA ASN A 133 -5.97 -14.21 -12.35
C ASN A 133 -6.09 -15.08 -13.61
N GLU A 134 -5.00 -15.72 -14.03
CA GLU A 134 -4.96 -16.58 -15.23
C GLU A 134 -5.57 -17.96 -14.99
N LEU A 135 -5.70 -18.38 -13.73
CA LEU A 135 -6.24 -19.69 -13.34
C LEU A 135 -7.77 -19.72 -13.25
N LEU A 136 -8.41 -18.55 -13.18
CA LEU A 136 -9.85 -18.43 -13.04
C LEU A 136 -10.54 -18.49 -14.39
N THR A 137 -11.62 -19.27 -14.45
CA THR A 137 -12.49 -19.34 -15.63
C THR A 137 -13.29 -18.04 -15.82
N ASP A 138 -13.76 -17.45 -14.71
CA ASP A 138 -14.49 -16.18 -14.69
C ASP A 138 -13.70 -15.13 -13.87
N PRO A 139 -13.29 -13.99 -14.48
CA PRO A 139 -12.67 -12.88 -13.76
C PRO A 139 -13.49 -12.34 -12.58
N ALA A 140 -14.82 -12.50 -12.58
CA ALA A 140 -15.68 -12.08 -11.47
C ALA A 140 -15.41 -12.88 -10.18
N ASP A 141 -14.84 -14.09 -10.29
CA ASP A 141 -14.50 -14.92 -9.14
C ASP A 141 -13.19 -14.50 -8.45
N LEU A 142 -12.49 -13.48 -8.94
CA LEU A 142 -11.21 -13.03 -8.39
C LEU A 142 -11.30 -12.67 -6.90
N SER A 143 -12.35 -11.94 -6.51
CA SER A 143 -12.56 -11.57 -5.09
C SER A 143 -12.72 -12.82 -4.21
N ASN A 144 -13.46 -13.82 -4.70
CA ASN A 144 -13.64 -15.09 -4.01
C ASN A 144 -12.31 -15.88 -3.90
N ALA A 145 -11.51 -15.88 -4.97
CA ALA A 145 -10.19 -16.50 -4.98
C ALA A 145 -9.23 -15.84 -3.97
N VAL A 146 -9.19 -14.50 -3.95
CA VAL A 146 -8.37 -13.74 -2.99
C VAL A 146 -8.79 -14.03 -1.55
N ALA A 147 -10.10 -14.10 -1.29
CA ALA A 147 -10.63 -14.46 0.03
C ALA A 147 -10.20 -15.89 0.43
N LEU A 148 -10.34 -16.87 -0.45
CA LEU A 148 -9.95 -18.26 -0.19
C LEU A 148 -8.44 -18.40 0.08
N ASN A 149 -7.61 -17.73 -0.73
CA ASN A 149 -6.17 -17.72 -0.51
C ASN A 149 -5.81 -17.09 0.84
N SER A 150 -6.51 -16.03 1.25
CA SER A 150 -6.33 -15.41 2.57
C SER A 150 -6.69 -16.39 3.69
N SER A 151 -7.79 -17.15 3.55
CA SER A 151 -8.16 -18.21 4.50
C SER A 151 -7.09 -19.28 4.61
N VAL A 152 -6.55 -19.76 3.48
CA VAL A 152 -5.46 -20.75 3.46
C VAL A 152 -4.21 -20.24 4.18
N VAL A 153 -3.80 -18.99 3.93
CA VAL A 153 -2.63 -18.39 4.58
C VAL A 153 -2.83 -18.25 6.09
N ASN A 154 -4.00 -17.82 6.54
CA ASN A 154 -4.30 -17.68 7.97
C ASN A 154 -4.40 -19.05 8.66
N LEU A 155 -4.98 -20.05 8.00
CA LEU A 155 -5.06 -21.40 8.53
C LEU A 155 -3.66 -22.05 8.61
N ALA A 156 -2.81 -21.84 7.61
CA ALA A 156 -1.43 -22.30 7.65
C ALA A 156 -0.63 -21.61 8.76
N ARG A 157 -0.88 -20.33 9.03
CA ARG A 157 -0.28 -19.58 10.16
C ARG A 157 -0.71 -20.10 11.53
N LEU A 158 -1.89 -20.73 11.62
CA LEU A 158 -2.39 -21.38 12.82
C LEU A 158 -1.82 -22.80 12.97
N ILE A 159 -1.92 -23.61 11.92
CA ILE A 159 -1.61 -25.05 11.97
C ILE A 159 -0.10 -25.31 11.87
N GLY A 160 0.60 -24.59 10.98
CA GLY A 160 2.03 -24.80 10.70
C GLY A 160 2.90 -24.75 11.96
N PRO A 161 2.82 -23.69 12.79
CA PRO A 161 3.62 -23.60 14.01
C PRO A 161 3.27 -24.65 15.08
N ALA A 162 2.02 -25.11 15.14
CA ALA A 162 1.59 -26.15 16.07
C ALA A 162 2.23 -27.50 15.69
N ILE A 163 2.16 -27.84 14.40
CA ILE A 163 2.82 -29.03 13.86
C ILE A 163 4.34 -28.89 14.05
N ALA A 164 4.92 -27.72 13.77
CA ALA A 164 6.33 -27.46 13.97
C ALA A 164 6.76 -27.74 15.41
N GLY A 165 6.05 -27.21 16.41
CA GLY A 165 6.40 -27.41 17.81
C GLY A 165 6.38 -28.88 18.23
N LEU A 166 5.39 -29.64 17.77
CA LEU A 166 5.29 -31.09 18.04
C LEU A 166 6.43 -31.86 17.35
N VAL A 167 6.61 -31.64 16.05
CA VAL A 167 7.63 -32.35 15.27
C VAL A 167 9.03 -32.00 15.76
N LEU A 168 9.29 -30.74 16.05
CA LEU A 168 10.59 -30.27 16.53
C LEU A 168 10.95 -30.87 17.89
N SER A 169 9.97 -31.05 18.78
CA SER A 169 10.17 -31.66 20.10
C SER A 169 10.37 -33.17 20.03
N SER A 170 9.67 -33.87 19.12
CA SER A 170 9.71 -35.34 19.03
C SER A 170 10.76 -35.89 18.07
N PHE A 171 11.04 -35.16 17.00
CA PHE A 171 11.79 -35.64 15.82
C PHE A 171 12.94 -34.70 15.40
N GLY A 172 13.03 -33.51 15.99
CA GLY A 172 14.07 -32.53 15.70
C GLY A 172 13.83 -31.71 14.43
N ALA A 173 14.73 -30.75 14.19
CA ALA A 173 14.55 -29.73 13.15
C ALA A 173 14.69 -30.27 11.72
N GLY A 174 15.55 -31.27 11.51
CA GLY A 174 15.78 -31.86 10.20
C GLY A 174 14.51 -32.45 9.59
N ILE A 175 13.63 -33.03 10.41
CA ILE A 175 12.34 -33.57 9.95
C ILE A 175 11.36 -32.45 9.63
N CYS A 176 11.34 -31.33 10.37
CA CYS A 176 10.57 -30.14 9.98
C CYS A 176 11.00 -29.61 8.60
N PHE A 177 12.30 -29.48 8.35
CA PHE A 177 12.79 -29.00 7.06
C PHE A 177 12.51 -29.98 5.93
N SER A 178 12.62 -31.29 6.19
CA SER A 178 12.27 -32.35 5.23
C SER A 178 10.79 -32.30 4.85
N LEU A 179 9.90 -32.15 5.83
CA LEU A 179 8.46 -32.02 5.59
C LEU A 179 8.13 -30.75 4.80
N ASN A 180 8.85 -29.63 5.02
CA ASN A 180 8.66 -28.45 4.18
C ASN A 180 9.14 -28.69 2.74
N ALA A 181 10.29 -29.33 2.55
CA ALA A 181 10.75 -29.71 1.21
C ALA A 181 9.70 -30.57 0.50
N LEU A 182 9.17 -31.61 1.15
CA LEU A 182 8.08 -32.43 0.59
C LEU A 182 6.81 -31.61 0.27
N SER A 183 6.51 -30.59 1.07
CA SER A 183 5.37 -29.71 0.82
C SER A 183 5.52 -28.89 -0.47
N TYR A 184 6.74 -28.55 -0.89
CA TYR A 184 6.98 -27.89 -2.17
C TYR A 184 6.71 -28.81 -3.36
N LEU A 185 6.92 -30.12 -3.23
CA LEU A 185 6.56 -31.07 -4.28
C LEU A 185 5.05 -31.04 -4.56
N ALA A 186 4.22 -30.88 -3.54
CA ALA A 186 2.77 -30.81 -3.71
C ALA A 186 2.34 -29.63 -4.62
N VAL A 187 2.99 -28.47 -4.50
CA VAL A 187 2.71 -27.33 -5.40
C VAL A 187 3.40 -27.47 -6.75
N ILE A 188 4.60 -28.04 -6.83
CA ILE A 188 5.27 -28.29 -8.13
C ILE A 188 4.41 -29.24 -8.98
N VAL A 189 3.92 -30.33 -8.38
CA VAL A 189 3.01 -31.28 -9.03
C VAL A 189 1.72 -30.58 -9.44
N SER A 190 1.14 -29.74 -8.58
CA SER A 190 -0.08 -29.01 -8.93
C SER A 190 0.12 -28.06 -10.12
N LEU A 191 1.26 -27.36 -10.18
CA LEU A 191 1.63 -26.48 -11.29
C LEU A 191 1.83 -27.25 -12.60
N PHE A 192 2.36 -28.48 -12.53
CA PHE A 192 2.59 -29.32 -13.71
C PHE A 192 1.28 -29.74 -14.40
N PHE A 193 0.20 -29.91 -13.63
CA PHE A 193 -1.12 -30.25 -14.15
C PHE A 193 -1.92 -29.06 -14.66
N LEU A 194 -1.42 -27.82 -14.51
CA LEU A 194 -2.12 -26.63 -14.99
C LEU A 194 -2.07 -26.53 -16.52
N ARG A 195 -3.23 -26.26 -17.11
CA ARG A 195 -3.36 -26.02 -18.56
C ARG A 195 -3.77 -24.57 -18.79
N LEU A 196 -2.80 -23.73 -19.13
CA LEU A 196 -3.01 -22.31 -19.43
C LEU A 196 -3.02 -22.05 -20.94
N LYS A 197 -3.98 -21.26 -21.40
CA LYS A 197 -3.97 -20.72 -22.77
C LYS A 197 -3.02 -19.52 -22.86
N PRO A 198 -2.28 -19.33 -23.96
CA PRO A 198 -1.46 -18.14 -24.15
C PRO A 198 -2.31 -16.87 -24.07
N GLN A 199 -2.00 -15.97 -23.13
CA GLN A 199 -2.67 -14.68 -22.99
C GLN A 199 -1.91 -13.61 -23.78
N PRO A 200 -2.59 -12.73 -24.53
CA PRO A 200 -1.95 -11.61 -25.20
C PRO A 200 -1.30 -10.67 -24.17
N LYS A 201 -0.08 -10.21 -24.47
CA LYS A 201 0.66 -9.26 -23.61
C LYS A 201 -0.13 -7.95 -23.54
N LYS A 202 -0.64 -7.58 -22.36
CA LYS A 202 -1.18 -6.23 -22.13
C LYS A 202 -0.05 -5.21 -22.21
N ALA A 203 -0.30 -4.08 -22.89
CA ALA A 203 0.65 -2.98 -22.99
C ALA A 203 0.94 -2.36 -21.61
N LYS A 204 2.20 -2.00 -21.38
CA LYS A 204 2.70 -1.40 -20.13
C LYS A 204 2.10 -0.01 -19.91
N LYS A 205 1.67 0.28 -18.67
CA LYS A 205 1.88 1.61 -18.09
C LYS A 205 3.26 1.59 -17.43
N GLN A 206 4.19 2.41 -17.91
CA GLN A 206 5.45 2.66 -17.19
C GLN A 206 5.10 3.47 -15.93
N SER A 207 5.41 2.92 -14.76
CA SER A 207 5.42 3.70 -13.51
C SER A 207 6.62 4.63 -13.57
N ASN A 208 6.39 5.92 -13.84
CA ASN A 208 7.43 6.93 -13.80
C ASN A 208 7.74 7.33 -12.34
N LEU A 209 9.00 7.67 -12.04
CA LEU A 209 9.39 8.22 -10.72
C LEU A 209 8.57 9.47 -10.34
N SER A 210 8.12 10.23 -11.35
CA SER A 210 7.18 11.35 -11.15
C SER A 210 5.87 10.91 -10.51
N GLU A 211 5.33 9.73 -10.86
CA GLU A 211 4.09 9.22 -10.30
C GLU A 211 4.22 8.86 -8.81
N ILE A 212 5.39 8.35 -8.39
CA ILE A 212 5.68 8.07 -6.98
C ILE A 212 5.73 9.39 -6.20
N ARG A 213 6.42 10.40 -6.74
CA ARG A 213 6.48 11.74 -6.13
C ARG A 213 5.08 12.36 -6.00
N ASP A 214 4.26 12.25 -7.03
CA ASP A 214 2.88 12.76 -7.02
C ASP A 214 2.02 12.02 -5.99
N THR A 215 2.19 10.70 -5.87
CA THR A 215 1.50 9.88 -4.85
C THR A 215 1.90 10.28 -3.44
N LEU A 216 3.19 10.50 -3.20
CA LEU A 216 3.69 10.96 -1.89
C LEU A 216 3.19 12.37 -1.57
N HIS A 217 3.15 13.26 -2.57
CA HIS A 217 2.59 14.59 -2.40
C HIS A 217 1.09 14.54 -2.07
N TYR A 218 0.32 13.71 -2.79
CA TYR A 218 -1.10 13.47 -2.52
C TYR A 218 -1.31 12.91 -1.10
N LEU A 219 -0.54 11.88 -0.72
CA LEU A 219 -0.58 11.26 0.59
C LEU A 219 -0.36 12.30 1.70
N LYS A 220 0.71 13.10 1.58
CA LYS A 220 1.13 14.10 2.58
C LYS A 220 0.04 15.14 2.88
N HIS A 221 -0.78 15.49 1.89
CA HIS A 221 -1.83 16.50 2.04
C HIS A 221 -3.19 15.90 2.41
N HIS A 222 -3.34 14.59 2.39
CA HIS A 222 -4.59 13.93 2.71
C HIS A 222 -4.75 13.71 4.22
N SER A 223 -5.82 14.26 4.79
CA SER A 223 -6.09 14.30 6.24
C SER A 223 -6.35 12.95 6.93
N VAL A 224 -6.47 11.86 6.16
CA VAL A 224 -6.80 10.52 6.65
C VAL A 224 -5.76 9.50 6.19
N LEU A 225 -5.28 9.58 4.95
CA LEU A 225 -4.30 8.64 4.42
C LEU A 225 -2.91 8.80 5.07
N ALA A 226 -2.37 10.02 5.16
CA ALA A 226 -1.07 10.26 5.81
C ALA A 226 -0.97 9.69 7.23
N PRO A 227 -1.91 9.99 8.16
CA PRO A 227 -1.85 9.45 9.51
C PRO A 227 -2.04 7.92 9.51
N THR A 228 -2.91 7.37 8.66
CA THR A 228 -3.09 5.91 8.56
C THR A 228 -1.82 5.20 8.10
N MET A 229 -1.11 5.75 7.10
CA MET A 229 0.17 5.22 6.63
C MET A 229 1.25 5.32 7.71
N LEU A 230 1.31 6.43 8.43
CA LEU A 230 2.26 6.56 9.52
C LEU A 230 1.97 5.59 10.67
N TYR A 231 0.70 5.42 11.04
CA TYR A 231 0.28 4.47 12.05
C TYR A 231 0.80 3.07 11.73
N ILE A 232 0.51 2.57 10.52
CA ILE A 232 0.89 1.21 10.16
C ILE A 232 2.41 1.07 10.04
N ALA A 233 3.12 2.09 9.54
CA ALA A 233 4.58 2.09 9.49
C ALA A 233 5.21 1.98 10.89
N ILE A 234 4.76 2.80 11.85
CA ILE A 234 5.29 2.79 13.22
C ILE A 234 4.93 1.49 13.94
N ILE A 235 3.69 1.02 13.84
CA ILE A 235 3.25 -0.24 14.46
C ILE A 235 4.05 -1.42 13.89
N SER A 236 4.29 -1.46 12.57
CA SER A 236 5.05 -2.52 11.92
C SER A 236 6.53 -2.48 12.27
N LEU A 237 7.09 -1.28 12.49
CA LEU A 237 8.48 -1.10 12.88
C LEU A 237 8.75 -1.40 14.35
N LEU A 238 7.89 -0.92 15.25
CA LEU A 238 8.19 -0.88 16.69
C LEU A 238 7.38 -1.87 17.53
N VAL A 239 6.19 -2.29 17.09
CA VAL A 239 5.27 -3.07 17.93
C VAL A 239 5.11 -4.51 17.45
N ILE A 240 4.70 -4.72 16.20
CA ILE A 240 4.46 -6.07 15.63
C ILE A 240 5.67 -7.02 15.76
N PRO A 241 6.93 -6.58 15.64
CA PRO A 241 8.09 -7.47 15.73
C PRO A 241 8.34 -8.09 17.13
N TYR A 242 7.43 -7.92 18.11
CA TYR A 242 7.45 -8.65 19.39
C TYR A 242 7.52 -10.17 19.18
N ASN A 243 6.94 -10.67 18.08
CA ASN A 243 6.92 -12.10 17.76
C ASN A 243 8.32 -12.69 17.52
N THR A 244 9.31 -11.85 17.21
CA THR A 244 10.72 -12.22 17.05
C THR A 244 11.32 -12.77 18.34
N LEU A 245 10.84 -12.30 19.50
CA LEU A 245 11.39 -12.66 20.81
C LEU A 245 10.72 -13.89 21.45
N LEU A 246 9.70 -14.45 20.81
CA LEU A 246 8.93 -15.58 21.35
C LEU A 246 9.75 -16.86 21.59
N PRO A 247 10.77 -17.23 20.78
CA PRO A 247 11.61 -18.39 21.09
C PRO A 247 12.32 -18.26 22.45
N GLU A 248 12.84 -17.07 22.77
CA GLU A 248 13.45 -16.80 24.07
C GLU A 248 12.41 -16.88 25.19
N PHE A 249 11.24 -16.28 25.02
CA PHE A 249 10.19 -16.38 26.05
C PHE A 249 9.82 -17.84 26.32
N ALA A 250 9.64 -18.64 25.28
CA ALA A 250 9.31 -20.04 25.43
C ALA A 250 10.40 -20.80 26.20
N LYS A 251 11.68 -20.61 25.86
CA LYS A 251 12.80 -21.36 26.45
C LYS A 251 13.28 -20.79 27.79
N ALA A 252 13.57 -19.49 27.87
CA ALA A 252 14.19 -18.84 29.02
C ALA A 252 13.17 -18.37 30.08
N VAL A 253 12.01 -17.85 29.66
CA VAL A 253 11.01 -17.29 30.61
C VAL A 253 10.05 -18.37 31.13
N PHE A 254 9.47 -19.17 30.24
CA PHE A 254 8.52 -20.22 30.58
C PHE A 254 9.17 -21.59 30.84
N GLN A 255 10.50 -21.69 30.70
CA GLN A 255 11.25 -22.95 30.87
C GLN A 255 10.67 -24.11 30.03
N GLY A 256 10.10 -23.76 28.88
CA GLY A 256 9.48 -24.67 27.95
C GLY A 256 10.44 -25.14 26.86
N ASN A 257 9.86 -25.77 25.85
CA ASN A 257 10.58 -26.34 24.71
C ASN A 257 9.99 -25.83 23.38
N ALA A 258 10.40 -26.45 22.28
CA ALA A 258 9.90 -26.17 20.94
C ALA A 258 8.36 -26.24 20.84
N GLN A 259 7.72 -27.14 21.60
CA GLN A 259 6.27 -27.29 21.63
C GLN A 259 5.61 -26.06 22.26
N THR A 260 6.15 -25.55 23.36
CA THR A 260 5.70 -24.29 23.99
C THR A 260 5.77 -23.13 23.01
N TYR A 261 6.89 -22.98 22.31
CA TYR A 261 7.04 -21.96 21.28
C TYR A 261 6.04 -22.12 20.13
N GLY A 262 5.87 -23.34 19.62
CA GLY A 262 4.89 -23.66 18.58
C GLY A 262 3.47 -23.29 18.99
N PHE A 263 3.07 -23.59 20.23
CA PHE A 263 1.77 -23.18 20.79
C PHE A 263 1.63 -21.67 20.88
N MET A 264 2.64 -20.93 21.32
CA MET A 264 2.58 -19.46 21.38
C MET A 264 2.35 -18.83 20.00
N VAL A 265 3.08 -19.28 18.98
CA VAL A 265 2.92 -18.77 17.62
C VAL A 265 1.55 -19.18 17.03
N SER A 266 1.10 -20.40 17.32
CA SER A 266 -0.21 -20.90 16.89
C SER A 266 -1.35 -20.12 17.53
N SER A 267 -1.23 -19.76 18.81
CA SER A 267 -2.18 -18.88 19.49
C SER A 267 -2.31 -17.52 18.80
N ILE A 268 -1.19 -16.93 18.36
CA ILE A 268 -1.21 -15.70 17.53
C ILE A 268 -1.94 -15.95 16.21
N GLY A 269 -1.70 -17.09 15.56
CA GLY A 269 -2.41 -17.52 14.35
C GLY A 269 -3.92 -17.67 14.57
N LEU A 270 -4.33 -18.25 15.70
CA LEU A 270 -5.74 -18.43 16.08
C LEU A 270 -6.40 -17.07 16.27
N GLY A 271 -5.75 -16.18 17.00
CA GLY A 271 -6.17 -14.80 17.19
C GLY A 271 -6.39 -14.07 15.87
N ALA A 272 -5.40 -14.16 14.98
CA ALA A 272 -5.49 -13.59 13.64
C ALA A 272 -6.71 -14.14 12.88
N PHE A 273 -6.89 -15.46 12.85
CA PHE A 273 -8.04 -16.09 12.20
C PHE A 273 -9.39 -15.59 12.76
N LEU A 274 -9.54 -15.53 14.08
CA LEU A 274 -10.73 -14.96 14.74
C LEU A 274 -10.92 -13.48 14.40
N GLY A 275 -9.82 -12.72 14.28
CA GLY A 275 -9.83 -11.32 13.86
C GLY A 275 -10.39 -11.12 12.45
N THR A 276 -10.05 -12.00 11.51
CA THR A 276 -10.65 -11.98 10.16
C THR A 276 -12.14 -12.25 10.18
N LEU A 277 -12.60 -13.23 10.97
CA LEU A 277 -14.03 -13.53 11.09
C LEU A 277 -14.80 -12.38 11.72
N PHE A 278 -14.24 -11.79 12.78
CA PHE A 278 -14.80 -10.61 13.43
C PHE A 278 -14.95 -9.46 12.43
N LEU A 279 -13.90 -9.12 11.68
CA LEU A 279 -13.95 -8.01 10.73
C LEU A 279 -14.93 -8.27 9.58
N ALA A 280 -15.05 -9.52 9.13
CA ALA A 280 -16.05 -9.92 8.13
C ALA A 280 -17.50 -9.83 8.66
N SER A 281 -17.70 -9.97 9.98
CA SER A 281 -19.02 -9.83 10.61
C SER A 281 -19.46 -8.38 10.88
N LEU A 282 -18.55 -7.41 10.73
CA LEU A 282 -18.87 -6.01 11.02
C LEU A 282 -19.75 -5.38 9.95
N ALA A 283 -20.71 -4.57 10.39
CA ALA A 283 -21.58 -3.83 9.49
C ALA A 283 -20.80 -2.74 8.71
N PRO A 284 -21.15 -2.44 7.44
CA PRO A 284 -20.44 -1.48 6.61
C PRO A 284 -20.25 -0.09 7.22
N GLU A 285 -21.25 0.39 7.97
CA GLU A 285 -21.32 1.68 8.65
C GLU A 285 -20.48 1.77 9.93
N THR A 286 -19.84 0.68 10.34
CA THR A 286 -19.03 0.64 11.56
C THR A 286 -17.88 1.65 11.47
N LYS A 287 -17.70 2.45 12.54
CA LYS A 287 -16.60 3.42 12.64
C LYS A 287 -15.24 2.72 12.83
N LYS A 288 -14.63 2.29 11.73
CA LYS A 288 -13.35 1.57 11.65
C LYS A 288 -12.20 2.26 12.42
N SER A 289 -12.20 3.59 12.45
CA SER A 289 -11.21 4.38 13.20
C SER A 289 -11.26 4.16 14.72
N ARG A 290 -12.46 3.96 15.29
CA ARG A 290 -12.62 3.67 16.73
C ARG A 290 -12.06 2.30 17.08
N ILE A 291 -12.33 1.30 16.23
CA ILE A 291 -11.81 -0.06 16.41
C ILE A 291 -10.27 -0.06 16.34
N LEU A 292 -9.69 0.72 15.42
CA LEU A 292 -8.23 0.84 15.31
C LEU A 292 -7.58 1.32 16.62
N ILE A 293 -8.15 2.35 17.25
CA ILE A 293 -7.66 2.89 18.53
C ILE A 293 -7.80 1.87 19.66
N ILE A 294 -8.97 1.24 19.77
CA ILE A 294 -9.23 0.21 20.79
C ILE A 294 -8.24 -0.94 20.62
N ASN A 295 -8.06 -1.44 19.40
CA ASN A 295 -7.12 -2.52 19.14
C ASN A 295 -5.70 -2.12 19.51
N ALA A 296 -5.27 -0.88 19.26
CA ALA A 296 -3.92 -0.42 19.62
C ALA A 296 -3.72 -0.40 21.14
N ALA A 297 -4.73 0.06 21.89
CA ALA A 297 -4.69 0.05 23.36
C ALA A 297 -4.70 -1.38 23.92
N VAL A 298 -5.56 -2.25 23.39
CA VAL A 298 -5.64 -3.67 23.78
C VAL A 298 -4.33 -4.39 23.46
N LEU A 299 -3.77 -4.19 22.26
CA LEU A 299 -2.48 -4.76 21.88
C LEU A 299 -1.39 -4.32 22.86
N GLY A 300 -1.32 -3.02 23.17
CA GLY A 300 -0.35 -2.48 24.11
C GLY A 300 -0.48 -3.05 25.52
N GLY A 301 -1.70 -3.06 26.08
CA GLY A 301 -1.99 -3.64 27.39
C GLY A 301 -1.67 -5.14 27.45
N CYS A 302 -2.01 -5.90 26.40
CA CYS A 302 -1.68 -7.31 26.32
C CYS A 302 -0.18 -7.56 26.26
N LEU A 303 0.58 -6.79 25.48
CA LEU A 303 2.05 -6.92 25.45
C LEU A 303 2.69 -6.56 26.79
N MET A 304 2.21 -5.51 27.46
CA MET A 304 2.70 -5.15 28.79
C MET A 304 2.45 -6.28 29.79
N LEU A 305 1.22 -6.83 29.83
CA LEU A 305 0.89 -7.95 30.70
C LEU A 305 1.65 -9.24 30.33
N PHE A 306 1.85 -9.48 29.03
CA PHE A 306 2.64 -10.61 28.54
C PHE A 306 4.10 -10.53 28.96
N SER A 307 4.66 -9.32 29.04
CA SER A 307 6.08 -9.13 29.41
C SER A 307 6.40 -9.56 30.85
N VAL A 308 5.39 -9.49 31.75
CA VAL A 308 5.54 -9.79 33.17
C VAL A 308 4.90 -11.10 33.60
N THR A 309 4.06 -11.72 32.74
CA THR A 309 3.37 -12.96 33.10
C THR A 309 4.33 -14.15 33.15
N LYS A 310 4.15 -15.00 34.15
CA LYS A 310 4.85 -16.30 34.28
C LYS A 310 3.91 -17.50 34.08
N LEU A 311 2.61 -17.25 33.95
CA LEU A 311 1.60 -18.28 33.75
C LEU A 311 1.43 -18.55 32.26
N LEU A 312 1.90 -19.71 31.80
CA LEU A 312 1.83 -20.10 30.39
C LEU A 312 0.40 -20.05 29.81
N PRO A 313 -0.66 -20.55 30.47
CA PRO A 313 -2.01 -20.45 29.92
C PRO A 313 -2.47 -19.00 29.69
N LEU A 314 -2.12 -18.09 30.61
CA LEU A 314 -2.39 -16.67 30.45
C LEU A 314 -1.59 -16.07 29.29
N ALA A 315 -0.32 -16.45 29.14
CA ALA A 315 0.51 -16.02 28.02
C ALA A 315 -0.07 -16.46 26.66
N LEU A 316 -0.54 -17.71 26.56
CA LEU A 316 -1.20 -18.23 25.35
C LEU A 316 -2.51 -17.48 25.05
N PHE A 317 -3.32 -17.19 26.07
CA PHE A 317 -4.53 -16.39 25.91
C PHE A 317 -4.22 -14.96 25.43
N LEU A 318 -3.22 -14.31 26.01
CA LEU A 318 -2.76 -12.99 25.56
C LEU A 318 -2.23 -13.04 24.12
N ALA A 319 -1.51 -14.11 23.74
CA ALA A 319 -1.04 -14.32 22.38
C ALA A 319 -2.20 -14.42 21.35
N VAL A 320 -3.34 -15.01 21.74
CA VAL A 320 -4.57 -14.96 20.91
C VAL A 320 -5.05 -13.52 20.74
N ILE A 321 -5.09 -12.73 21.81
CA ILE A 321 -5.56 -11.33 21.73
C ILE A 321 -4.61 -10.46 20.90
N THR A 322 -3.29 -10.62 21.05
CA THR A 322 -2.30 -9.86 20.25
C THR A 322 -2.37 -10.25 18.77
N GLY A 323 -2.61 -11.52 18.46
CA GLY A 323 -2.87 -11.99 17.08
C GLY A 323 -4.13 -11.37 16.47
N PHE A 324 -5.22 -11.35 17.24
CA PHE A 324 -6.50 -10.74 16.86
C PHE A 324 -6.35 -9.25 16.55
N THR A 325 -5.77 -8.51 17.48
CA THR A 325 -5.60 -7.05 17.35
C THR A 325 -4.63 -6.69 16.23
N GLY A 326 -3.53 -7.44 16.07
CA GLY A 326 -2.55 -7.20 15.00
C GLY A 326 -3.14 -7.38 13.60
N LEU A 327 -3.90 -8.46 13.36
CA LEU A 327 -4.50 -8.69 12.03
C LEU A 327 -5.62 -7.69 11.72
N THR A 328 -6.50 -7.44 12.70
CA THR A 328 -7.63 -6.51 12.52
C THR A 328 -7.14 -5.07 12.28
N GLN A 329 -6.12 -4.60 13.00
CA GLN A 329 -5.52 -3.28 12.76
C GLN A 329 -4.99 -3.15 11.33
N SER A 330 -4.18 -4.10 10.89
CA SER A 330 -3.57 -4.08 9.55
C SER A 330 -4.66 -4.03 8.48
N THR A 331 -5.69 -4.88 8.61
CA THR A 331 -6.79 -4.95 7.64
C THR A 331 -7.66 -3.69 7.63
N ILE A 332 -7.90 -3.08 8.80
CA ILE A 332 -8.61 -1.80 8.90
C ILE A 332 -7.81 -0.68 8.21
N CYS A 333 -6.49 -0.59 8.43
CA CYS A 333 -5.63 0.38 7.75
C CYS A 333 -5.69 0.21 6.22
N LEU A 334 -5.58 -1.04 5.72
CA LEU A 334 -5.72 -1.32 4.30
C LEU A 334 -7.08 -0.88 3.77
N THR A 335 -8.16 -1.16 4.51
CA THR A 335 -9.52 -0.77 4.12
C THR A 335 -9.67 0.75 4.06
N ILE A 336 -9.16 1.49 5.05
CA ILE A 336 -9.17 2.95 5.06
C ILE A 336 -8.43 3.49 3.84
N VAL A 337 -7.25 2.95 3.55
CA VAL A 337 -6.48 3.30 2.35
C VAL A 337 -7.31 3.05 1.10
N GLN A 338 -7.93 1.89 0.95
CA GLN A 338 -8.75 1.57 -0.23
C GLN A 338 -9.96 2.51 -0.39
N THR A 339 -10.67 2.82 0.70
CA THR A 339 -11.92 3.61 0.64
C THR A 339 -11.69 5.12 0.59
N ALA A 340 -10.60 5.62 1.16
CA ALA A 340 -10.29 7.06 1.15
C ALA A 340 -9.47 7.48 -0.07
N SER A 341 -8.90 6.54 -0.83
CA SER A 341 -8.16 6.84 -2.05
C SER A 341 -9.07 7.12 -3.24
N SER A 342 -8.69 8.10 -4.07
CA SER A 342 -9.23 8.24 -5.42
C SER A 342 -8.92 7.00 -6.26
N GLU A 343 -9.77 6.69 -7.24
CA GLU A 343 -9.62 5.49 -8.07
C GLU A 343 -8.27 5.45 -8.80
N GLU A 344 -7.80 6.60 -9.26
CA GLU A 344 -6.53 6.74 -9.98
C GLU A 344 -5.30 6.44 -9.11
N LYS A 345 -5.33 6.85 -7.83
CA LYS A 345 -4.19 6.70 -6.89
C LYS A 345 -4.30 5.48 -5.99
N ARG A 346 -5.44 4.77 -5.99
CA ARG A 346 -5.71 3.62 -5.10
C ARG A 346 -4.63 2.54 -5.20
N GLY A 347 -4.22 2.14 -6.41
CA GLY A 347 -3.19 1.11 -6.59
C GLY A 347 -1.82 1.51 -6.04
N GLN A 348 -1.42 2.77 -6.26
CA GLN A 348 -0.17 3.32 -5.76
C GLN A 348 -0.17 3.41 -4.21
N LEU A 349 -1.30 3.80 -3.63
CA LEU A 349 -1.46 3.88 -2.17
C LEU A 349 -1.53 2.49 -1.52
N ILE A 350 -2.17 1.49 -2.12
CA ILE A 350 -2.11 0.10 -1.63
C ILE A 350 -0.66 -0.42 -1.64
N SER A 351 0.11 -0.06 -2.67
CA SER A 351 1.53 -0.44 -2.76
C SER A 351 2.36 0.21 -1.65
N LEU A 352 2.12 1.51 -1.36
CA LEU A 352 2.76 2.20 -0.23
C LEU A 352 2.35 1.60 1.12
N TYR A 353 1.10 1.18 1.29
CA TYR A 353 0.66 0.45 2.48
C TYR A 353 1.42 -0.88 2.64
N ALA A 354 1.52 -1.66 1.56
CA ALA A 354 2.24 -2.94 1.59
C ALA A 354 3.72 -2.73 1.95
N MET A 355 4.36 -1.68 1.41
CA MET A 355 5.72 -1.28 1.76
C MET A 355 5.85 -0.87 3.23
N ALA A 356 4.90 -0.08 3.76
CA ALA A 356 4.89 0.31 5.16
C ALA A 356 4.74 -0.89 6.11
N LEU A 357 3.98 -1.91 5.73
CA LEU A 357 3.78 -3.12 6.52
C LEU A 357 4.95 -4.10 6.40
N PHE A 358 5.25 -4.55 5.18
CA PHE A 358 6.22 -5.62 4.93
C PHE A 358 7.67 -5.14 4.85
N GLY A 359 7.91 -3.87 4.54
CA GLY A 359 9.26 -3.29 4.51
C GLY A 359 9.77 -2.90 5.90
N MET A 360 8.89 -2.37 6.77
CA MET A 360 9.29 -1.94 8.12
C MET A 360 9.40 -3.09 9.11
N MET A 361 8.62 -4.16 8.95
CA MET A 361 8.64 -5.31 9.85
C MET A 361 10.01 -6.02 9.97
N PRO A 362 10.76 -6.32 8.89
CA PRO A 362 12.10 -6.90 9.02
C PRO A 362 13.09 -5.95 9.69
N VAL A 363 13.06 -4.66 9.35
CA VAL A 363 13.89 -3.63 10.01
C VAL A 363 13.58 -3.58 11.50
N GLY A 364 12.29 -3.58 11.85
CA GLY A 364 11.82 -3.63 13.22
C GLY A 364 12.25 -4.89 13.97
N SER A 365 12.25 -6.05 13.29
CA SER A 365 12.70 -7.31 13.87
C SER A 365 14.20 -7.27 14.20
N LEU A 366 15.03 -6.68 13.33
CA LEU A 366 16.45 -6.46 13.60
C LEU A 366 16.66 -5.51 14.79
N LEU A 367 15.93 -4.38 14.81
CA LEU A 367 16.00 -3.40 15.90
C LEU A 367 15.58 -4.01 17.25
N VAL A 368 14.47 -4.74 17.28
CA VAL A 368 13.96 -5.40 18.48
C VAL A 368 14.90 -6.51 18.95
N GLY A 369 15.48 -7.28 18.02
CA GLY A 369 16.52 -8.25 18.34
C GLY A 369 17.76 -7.61 18.95
N LEU A 370 18.26 -6.51 18.37
CA LEU A 370 19.41 -5.77 18.89
C LEU A 370 19.15 -5.19 20.29
N VAL A 371 18.01 -4.51 20.47
CA VAL A 371 17.65 -3.85 21.74
C VAL A 371 17.43 -4.89 22.84
N SER A 372 16.67 -5.96 22.55
CA SER A 372 16.42 -7.02 23.53
C SER A 372 17.69 -7.75 23.98
N ASN A 373 18.70 -7.84 23.11
CA ASN A 373 19.98 -8.44 23.48
C ASN A 373 20.73 -7.62 24.55
N GLN A 374 20.41 -6.34 24.70
CA GLN A 374 21.04 -5.43 25.67
C GLN A 374 20.21 -5.24 26.93
N ILE A 375 18.88 -5.06 26.79
CA ILE A 375 17.99 -4.72 27.92
C ILE A 375 17.04 -5.85 28.35
N GLY A 376 17.14 -7.00 27.69
CA GLY A 376 16.29 -8.17 27.93
C GLY A 376 14.96 -8.13 27.17
N SER A 377 14.44 -9.32 26.87
CA SER A 377 13.21 -9.48 26.08
C SER A 377 11.93 -9.05 26.81
N SER A 378 11.82 -9.29 28.13
CA SER A 378 10.70 -8.77 28.93
C SER A 378 10.60 -7.25 28.88
N THR A 379 11.70 -6.55 29.17
CA THR A 379 11.73 -5.08 29.12
C THR A 379 11.43 -4.56 27.71
N THR A 380 11.94 -5.24 26.69
CA THR A 380 11.70 -4.85 25.29
C THR A 380 10.22 -4.96 24.94
N ILE A 381 9.56 -6.09 25.22
CA ILE A 381 8.12 -6.25 24.96
C ILE A 381 7.28 -5.25 25.78
N LEU A 382 7.67 -4.95 27.03
CA LEU A 382 7.02 -3.92 27.84
C LEU A 382 7.07 -2.56 27.15
N ILE A 383 8.23 -2.15 26.64
CA ILE A 383 8.41 -0.91 25.88
C ILE A 383 7.58 -0.91 24.59
N GLN A 384 7.54 -2.02 23.85
CA GLN A 384 6.68 -2.15 22.67
C GLN A 384 5.19 -1.97 23.03
N GLY A 385 4.76 -2.53 24.15
CA GLY A 385 3.41 -2.35 24.68
C GLY A 385 3.10 -0.89 25.03
N LEU A 386 4.03 -0.21 25.72
CA LEU A 386 3.92 1.22 26.02
C LEU A 386 3.83 2.07 24.75
N ILE A 387 4.66 1.79 23.74
CA ILE A 387 4.63 2.46 22.44
C ILE A 387 3.25 2.28 21.78
N ALA A 388 2.67 1.08 21.81
CA ALA A 388 1.34 0.84 21.24
C ALA A 388 0.23 1.66 21.94
N VAL A 389 0.29 1.80 23.27
CA VAL A 389 -0.64 2.65 24.04
C VAL A 389 -0.44 4.13 23.67
N VAL A 390 0.80 4.61 23.58
CA VAL A 390 1.12 6.00 23.18
C VAL A 390 0.61 6.30 21.77
N ILE A 391 0.76 5.35 20.84
CA ILE A 391 0.19 5.46 19.48
C ILE A 391 -1.33 5.55 19.55
N SER A 392 -1.99 4.68 20.33
CA SER A 392 -3.45 4.70 20.52
C SER A 392 -3.93 6.08 21.01
N LEU A 393 -3.31 6.63 22.06
CA LEU A 393 -3.67 7.94 22.63
C LEU A 393 -3.42 9.10 21.66
N SER A 394 -2.31 9.06 20.93
CA SER A 394 -1.95 10.09 19.95
C SER A 394 -2.93 10.10 18.76
N PHE A 395 -3.27 8.93 18.24
CA PHE A 395 -4.23 8.78 17.14
C PHE A 395 -5.69 9.04 17.56
N TYR A 396 -6.05 8.75 18.81
CA TYR A 396 -7.35 9.14 19.38
C TYR A 396 -7.57 10.65 19.34
N ARG A 397 -6.55 11.44 19.73
CA ARG A 397 -6.62 12.90 19.68
C ARG A 397 -6.74 13.42 18.25
N PHE A 398 -6.08 12.77 17.30
CA PHE A 398 -6.12 13.13 15.88
C PHE A 398 -7.49 12.89 15.25
N LEU A 399 -8.10 11.72 15.49
CA LEU A 399 -9.44 11.40 14.99
C LEU A 399 -10.55 12.26 15.61
N ARG A 400 -10.27 12.94 16.74
CA ARG A 400 -11.19 13.85 17.42
C ARG A 400 -10.95 15.34 17.11
N LYS A 401 -9.74 15.73 16.69
CA LYS A 401 -9.39 17.14 16.38
C LYS A 401 -9.04 17.34 14.90
N LYS A 402 -9.81 18.19 14.22
CA LYS A 402 -9.63 18.68 12.83
C LYS A 402 -8.35 19.53 12.59
N LYS A 403 -7.27 19.41 13.39
CA LYS A 403 -6.09 20.30 13.29
C LYS A 403 -4.80 19.54 12.97
N LEU A 404 -4.29 19.80 11.77
CA LEU A 404 -3.17 19.16 11.07
C LEU A 404 -1.88 20.05 11.11
N GLN A 405 -1.42 20.45 12.29
CA GLN A 405 -0.18 21.26 12.40
C GLN A 405 1.01 20.49 12.97
N THR A 406 0.81 19.62 13.96
CA THR A 406 1.91 19.04 14.77
C THR A 406 2.72 17.96 14.05
N MET A 407 2.23 17.42 12.93
CA MET A 407 2.82 16.24 12.27
C MET A 407 3.63 16.52 11.01
N LYS A 408 3.70 17.76 10.51
CA LYS A 408 4.55 18.07 9.33
C LYS A 408 6.01 17.68 9.55
N ASN A 409 6.51 17.82 10.80
CA ASN A 409 7.89 17.53 11.17
C ASN A 409 8.14 16.01 11.36
N LEU A 410 7.20 15.28 11.97
CA LEU A 410 7.30 13.81 12.13
C LEU A 410 7.12 13.07 10.79
N LEU A 411 6.25 13.56 9.91
CA LEU A 411 6.09 13.06 8.53
C LEU A 411 7.35 13.29 7.70
N GLN A 412 8.05 14.41 7.87
CA GLN A 412 9.33 14.64 7.18
C GLN A 412 10.38 13.60 7.57
N ILE A 413 10.53 13.30 8.87
CA ILE A 413 11.51 12.34 9.37
C ILE A 413 11.16 10.90 8.96
N SER A 414 9.88 10.52 9.04
CA SER A 414 9.42 9.18 8.64
C SER A 414 9.39 8.97 7.12
N LEU A 415 8.99 9.97 6.31
CA LEU A 415 9.21 9.91 4.86
C LEU A 415 10.71 9.86 4.55
N LEU A 416 11.57 10.59 5.28
CA LEU A 416 13.01 10.52 5.10
C LEU A 416 13.53 9.11 5.38
N ILE A 417 13.06 8.40 6.42
CA ILE A 417 13.47 7.00 6.70
C ILE A 417 12.95 6.03 5.63
N VAL A 418 11.70 6.19 5.19
CA VAL A 418 11.08 5.41 4.10
C VAL A 418 11.81 5.64 2.78
N VAL A 419 12.22 6.89 2.51
CA VAL A 419 12.93 7.30 1.29
C VAL A 419 14.43 6.98 1.37
N PHE A 420 15.10 7.12 2.52
CA PHE A 420 16.52 6.73 2.70
C PHE A 420 16.71 5.22 2.55
N SER A 421 15.79 4.42 3.08
CA SER A 421 15.76 2.97 2.86
C SER A 421 15.54 2.62 1.38
N CYS A 422 14.96 3.53 0.59
CA CYS A 422 14.67 3.39 -0.84
C CYS A 422 15.83 3.89 -1.74
N CYS A 423 16.47 5.00 -1.34
CA CYS A 423 17.44 5.74 -2.16
C CYS A 423 18.85 5.15 -2.19
N HIS A 424 19.21 4.20 -1.31
CA HIS A 424 20.51 3.53 -1.42
C HIS A 424 20.64 2.62 -2.67
N SER A 425 19.56 2.46 -3.45
CA SER A 425 19.52 1.67 -4.70
C SER A 425 19.47 2.49 -5.99
N LEU A 426 19.51 3.83 -5.91
CA LEU A 426 19.43 4.71 -7.09
C LEU A 426 20.72 5.53 -7.20
N THR A 427 21.63 5.06 -8.06
CA THR A 427 22.80 5.80 -8.50
C THR A 427 22.42 7.20 -8.97
N ALA A 428 23.16 8.19 -8.45
CA ALA A 428 23.01 9.60 -8.71
C ALA A 428 23.00 9.92 -10.21
N GLN A 429 21.97 10.64 -10.65
CA GLN A 429 22.02 11.42 -11.87
C GLN A 429 21.44 12.80 -11.54
N GLU A 430 22.33 13.79 -11.53
CA GLU A 430 22.00 15.21 -11.37
C GLU A 430 21.06 15.64 -12.51
N VAL A 431 19.93 16.24 -12.14
CA VAL A 431 19.09 16.97 -13.09
C VAL A 431 18.95 18.39 -12.56
N ASP A 432 19.50 19.32 -13.33
CA ASP A 432 19.61 20.75 -13.09
C ASP A 432 18.21 21.39 -12.93
N THR A 433 17.92 21.85 -11.70
CA THR A 433 16.64 22.44 -11.30
C THR A 433 16.51 23.94 -11.62
N SER A 434 17.49 24.55 -12.28
CA SER A 434 17.53 26.01 -12.47
C SER A 434 16.70 26.54 -13.66
N GLN A 435 16.21 25.69 -14.57
CA GLN A 435 15.47 26.15 -15.76
C GLN A 435 13.93 26.13 -15.67
N LEU A 436 13.30 25.56 -14.62
CA LEU A 436 11.85 25.31 -14.62
C LEU A 436 11.00 26.18 -13.67
N ILE A 437 11.61 27.03 -12.83
CA ILE A 437 10.90 27.73 -11.74
C ILE A 437 10.45 29.16 -12.12
N GLY A 438 10.72 29.63 -13.34
CA GLY A 438 10.64 31.07 -13.66
C GLY A 438 9.32 31.69 -14.16
N LYS A 439 8.19 30.99 -14.36
CA LYS A 439 7.07 31.59 -15.14
C LYS A 439 5.63 31.26 -14.72
N TRP A 440 5.22 31.38 -13.45
CA TRP A 440 3.77 31.34 -13.13
C TRP A 440 3.38 32.24 -11.95
N LYS A 441 2.67 33.35 -12.23
CA LYS A 441 1.98 34.21 -11.23
C LYS A 441 0.48 34.03 -11.41
N LEU A 442 -0.20 33.42 -10.43
CA LEU A 442 -1.66 33.42 -10.36
C LEU A 442 -2.17 34.81 -9.91
N LYS A 443 -3.12 35.38 -10.66
CA LYS A 443 -3.97 36.48 -10.20
C LYS A 443 -5.42 36.17 -10.56
N SER A 444 -6.32 36.18 -9.58
CA SER A 444 -7.76 36.22 -9.82
C SER A 444 -8.19 37.68 -9.92
N TYR A 445 -8.99 38.02 -10.92
CA TYR A 445 -9.62 39.32 -11.04
C TYR A 445 -11.09 39.12 -11.37
N ASP A 446 -11.97 39.93 -10.79
CA ASP A 446 -13.36 40.03 -11.27
C ASP A 446 -13.34 40.58 -12.69
N THR A 447 -13.86 39.79 -13.63
CA THR A 447 -13.66 39.95 -15.08
C THR A 447 -14.15 41.31 -15.61
N ILE A 448 -15.15 41.92 -14.95
CA ILE A 448 -15.72 43.22 -15.31
C ILE A 448 -14.76 44.37 -14.93
N GLU A 449 -14.16 44.34 -13.73
CA GLU A 449 -13.19 45.35 -13.30
C GLU A 449 -11.96 45.38 -14.22
N LEU A 450 -11.56 44.23 -14.78
CA LEU A 450 -10.41 44.17 -15.67
C LEU A 450 -10.67 44.76 -17.06
N ILE A 451 -11.89 44.64 -17.58
CA ILE A 451 -12.31 45.22 -18.86
C ILE A 451 -12.40 46.74 -18.73
N LEU A 452 -13.03 47.22 -17.65
CA LEU A 452 -13.20 48.64 -17.34
C LEU A 452 -11.88 49.35 -17.03
N SER A 453 -10.88 48.61 -16.53
CA SER A 453 -9.53 49.14 -16.24
C SER A 453 -8.54 49.05 -17.40
N SER A 454 -8.95 48.50 -18.56
CA SER A 454 -8.05 48.40 -19.72
C SER A 454 -7.76 49.79 -20.33
N PRO A 455 -6.49 50.06 -20.74
CA PRO A 455 -6.13 51.36 -21.32
C PRO A 455 -6.94 51.74 -22.56
N ALA A 456 -7.33 50.74 -23.36
CA ALA A 456 -8.13 50.91 -24.56
C ALA A 456 -9.59 51.31 -24.24
N PHE A 457 -10.19 50.75 -23.19
CA PHE A 457 -11.54 51.14 -22.76
C PHE A 457 -11.53 52.55 -22.16
N GLN A 458 -10.53 52.88 -21.34
CA GLN A 458 -10.38 54.19 -20.71
C GLN A 458 -10.29 55.35 -21.72
N GLN A 459 -9.72 55.11 -22.90
CA GLN A 459 -9.54 56.10 -23.98
C GLN A 459 -10.77 56.27 -24.89
N MET A 460 -11.87 55.55 -24.68
CA MET A 460 -13.07 55.66 -25.49
C MET A 460 -13.95 56.88 -25.13
N PRO A 461 -14.75 57.41 -26.08
CA PRO A 461 -15.78 58.40 -25.79
C PRO A 461 -16.84 57.87 -24.80
N GLU A 462 -17.31 58.70 -23.87
CA GLU A 462 -18.23 58.30 -22.79
C GLU A 462 -19.53 57.64 -23.28
N ASN A 463 -20.10 58.12 -24.39
CA ASN A 463 -21.30 57.52 -24.98
C ASN A 463 -21.05 56.07 -25.44
N THR A 464 -19.86 55.77 -25.95
CA THR A 464 -19.45 54.44 -26.41
C THR A 464 -19.15 53.51 -25.23
N LYS A 465 -18.55 54.03 -24.16
CA LYS A 465 -18.35 53.28 -22.91
C LYS A 465 -19.70 52.83 -22.33
N LYS A 466 -20.69 53.74 -22.31
CA LYS A 466 -22.03 53.45 -21.77
C LYS A 466 -22.77 52.38 -22.58
N GLU A 467 -22.76 52.49 -23.92
CA GLU A 467 -23.37 51.49 -24.81
C GLU A 467 -22.68 50.11 -24.68
N MET A 468 -21.36 50.08 -24.48
CA MET A 468 -20.61 48.83 -24.24
C MET A 468 -20.96 48.20 -22.90
N THR A 469 -21.02 48.99 -21.82
CA THR A 469 -21.40 48.48 -20.50
C THR A 469 -22.82 47.92 -20.52
N ASP A 470 -23.77 48.64 -21.14
CA ASP A 470 -25.17 48.21 -21.26
C ASP A 470 -25.32 46.92 -22.10
N ARG A 471 -24.50 46.75 -23.15
CA ARG A 471 -24.49 45.51 -23.96
C ARG A 471 -23.83 44.33 -23.26
N ILE A 472 -22.79 44.58 -22.46
CA ILE A 472 -22.17 43.56 -21.63
C ILE A 472 -23.21 43.08 -20.61
N ASP A 473 -23.89 43.99 -19.92
CA ASP A 473 -24.99 43.67 -18.98
C ASP A 473 -26.17 42.94 -19.64
N GLN A 474 -26.56 43.29 -20.86
CA GLN A 474 -27.67 42.61 -21.56
C GLN A 474 -27.34 41.21 -22.10
N GLN A 475 -26.07 40.84 -22.28
CA GLN A 475 -25.64 39.49 -22.71
C GLN A 475 -25.14 38.62 -21.54
N LEU A 476 -25.32 39.06 -20.29
CA LEU A 476 -24.65 38.49 -19.11
C LEU A 476 -25.39 37.35 -18.39
N ASP A 477 -26.59 36.98 -18.82
CA ASP A 477 -27.24 35.78 -18.26
C ASP A 477 -26.62 34.51 -18.88
N ASN A 478 -25.84 33.78 -18.08
CA ASN A 478 -25.23 32.47 -18.37
C ASN A 478 -23.98 32.41 -19.28
N THR A 479 -23.13 33.45 -19.30
CA THR A 479 -21.89 33.43 -20.12
C THR A 479 -20.63 33.81 -19.32
N VAL A 480 -19.52 33.05 -19.47
CA VAL A 480 -18.21 33.37 -18.86
C VAL A 480 -17.25 33.94 -19.90
N TYR A 481 -16.67 35.10 -19.63
CA TYR A 481 -15.78 35.83 -20.53
C TYR A 481 -14.29 35.74 -20.12
N HIS A 482 -13.41 35.74 -21.13
CA HIS A 482 -11.96 35.66 -20.99
C HIS A 482 -11.25 36.51 -22.05
N PHE A 483 -10.37 37.41 -21.61
CA PHE A 483 -9.45 38.11 -22.50
C PHE A 483 -8.18 37.30 -22.70
N VAL A 484 -7.84 37.00 -23.96
CA VAL A 484 -6.60 36.26 -24.33
C VAL A 484 -5.48 37.22 -24.73
N SER A 485 -5.84 38.37 -25.29
CA SER A 485 -4.92 39.46 -25.64
C SER A 485 -5.72 40.75 -25.85
N ASN A 486 -5.08 41.92 -25.92
CA ASN A 486 -5.74 43.23 -26.01
C ASN A 486 -6.86 43.34 -27.08
N ASP A 487 -6.83 42.51 -28.13
CA ASP A 487 -7.81 42.53 -29.22
C ASP A 487 -8.66 41.25 -29.32
N SER A 488 -8.56 40.29 -28.38
CA SER A 488 -9.22 38.97 -28.50
C SER A 488 -9.96 38.55 -27.23
N LEU A 489 -11.26 38.25 -27.40
CA LEU A 489 -12.19 37.84 -26.36
C LEU A 489 -12.69 36.41 -26.64
N ILE A 490 -12.51 35.52 -25.67
CA ILE A 490 -13.17 34.21 -25.63
C ILE A 490 -14.33 34.30 -24.67
N TYR A 491 -15.47 33.72 -25.03
CA TYR A 491 -16.51 33.45 -24.05
C TYR A 491 -17.02 32.03 -24.15
N THR A 492 -17.52 31.53 -23.02
CA THR A 492 -18.10 30.19 -22.88
C THR A 492 -19.53 30.34 -22.41
N ASP A 493 -20.47 29.88 -23.21
CA ASP A 493 -21.87 29.73 -22.81
C ASP A 493 -21.98 28.53 -21.86
N ILE A 494 -22.53 28.80 -20.66
CA ILE A 494 -22.57 27.83 -19.56
C ILE A 494 -23.64 26.76 -19.78
N GLU A 495 -24.72 27.06 -20.51
CA GLU A 495 -25.79 26.09 -20.78
C GLU A 495 -25.45 25.16 -21.94
N SER A 496 -24.91 25.70 -23.02
CA SER A 496 -24.56 24.91 -24.20
C SER A 496 -23.15 24.32 -24.15
N GLY A 497 -22.28 24.80 -23.25
CA GLY A 497 -20.87 24.41 -23.16
C GLY A 497 -20.04 24.82 -24.40
N LYS A 498 -20.61 25.65 -25.29
CA LYS A 498 -19.97 26.09 -26.52
C LYS A 498 -18.99 27.22 -26.21
N VAL A 499 -17.74 27.04 -26.63
CA VAL A 499 -16.69 28.06 -26.54
C VAL A 499 -16.64 28.81 -27.87
N VAL A 500 -16.80 30.12 -27.82
CA VAL A 500 -16.79 31.00 -28.99
C VAL A 500 -15.65 32.00 -28.86
N HIS A 501 -14.81 32.09 -29.90
CA HIS A 501 -13.70 33.03 -29.97
C HIS A 501 -14.06 34.20 -30.90
N ARG A 502 -14.07 35.42 -30.37
CA ARG A 502 -14.28 36.65 -31.14
C ARG A 502 -13.06 37.54 -31.06
N LYS A 503 -12.73 38.18 -32.19
CA LYS A 503 -11.67 39.19 -32.22
C LYS A 503 -12.31 40.56 -32.42
N ALA A 504 -11.84 41.52 -31.63
CA ALA A 504 -12.15 42.92 -31.81
C ALA A 504 -11.49 43.41 -33.10
N ILE A 505 -12.29 43.88 -34.05
CA ILE A 505 -11.81 44.56 -35.25
C ILE A 505 -12.14 46.04 -35.11
N TYR A 506 -11.11 46.87 -35.14
CA TYR A 506 -11.21 48.33 -35.06
C TYR A 506 -11.15 48.94 -36.47
N ASN A 507 -11.97 49.96 -36.75
CA ASN A 507 -11.77 50.82 -37.92
C ASN A 507 -10.48 51.67 -37.74
N LEU A 508 -9.86 52.14 -38.83
CA LEU A 508 -8.61 52.92 -38.89
C LEU A 508 -8.55 54.13 -37.96
N ASN A 509 -9.69 54.64 -37.48
CA ASN A 509 -9.78 55.74 -36.51
C ASN A 509 -10.16 55.29 -35.09
N GLY A 510 -10.06 54.00 -34.75
CA GLY A 510 -10.30 53.44 -33.41
C GLY A 510 -11.72 53.54 -32.86
N THR A 511 -12.66 54.11 -33.64
CA THR A 511 -13.94 54.64 -33.14
C THR A 511 -15.09 53.62 -33.18
N TYR A 512 -14.95 52.53 -33.93
CA TYR A 512 -15.95 51.47 -34.02
C TYR A 512 -15.29 50.10 -33.90
N LEU A 513 -15.85 49.28 -33.01
CA LEU A 513 -15.36 47.95 -32.65
C LEU A 513 -16.41 46.94 -33.07
N THR A 514 -16.12 46.13 -34.10
CA THR A 514 -16.99 45.01 -34.50
C THR A 514 -16.36 43.71 -34.00
N LEU A 515 -17.12 42.94 -33.22
CA LEU A 515 -16.71 41.61 -32.79
C LEU A 515 -17.01 40.62 -33.91
N LYS A 516 -15.97 40.18 -34.62
CA LYS A 516 -16.12 39.16 -35.67
C LYS A 516 -15.79 37.79 -35.07
N GLU A 517 -16.72 36.85 -35.25
CA GLU A 517 -16.50 35.46 -34.89
C GLU A 517 -15.40 34.88 -35.78
N ILE A 518 -14.38 34.29 -35.16
CA ILE A 518 -13.32 33.62 -35.89
C ILE A 518 -13.64 32.14 -35.85
N ASP A 519 -14.14 31.62 -36.97
CA ASP A 519 -14.24 30.18 -37.19
C ASP A 519 -12.82 29.60 -37.39
N ARG A 520 -12.16 29.27 -36.28
CA ARG A 520 -11.03 28.32 -36.33
C ARG A 520 -11.58 26.92 -36.10
N PRO A 521 -11.03 25.87 -36.75
CA PRO A 521 -11.55 24.49 -36.71
C PRO A 521 -11.34 23.78 -35.35
N TYR A 522 -11.29 24.53 -34.25
CA TYR A 522 -10.92 24.08 -32.91
C TYR A 522 -11.95 24.52 -31.86
N SER A 523 -13.24 24.61 -32.21
CA SER A 523 -14.36 24.82 -31.28
C SER A 523 -14.53 23.61 -30.34
N ARG A 524 -13.64 23.47 -29.36
CA ARG A 524 -13.75 22.43 -28.32
C ARG A 524 -14.75 22.88 -27.26
N GLN A 525 -15.64 21.97 -26.86
CA GLN A 525 -16.57 22.21 -25.75
C GLN A 525 -15.81 22.38 -24.43
N ALA A 526 -16.24 23.33 -23.61
CA ALA A 526 -15.77 23.45 -22.24
C ALA A 526 -16.30 22.29 -21.41
N LYS A 527 -15.49 21.75 -20.50
CA LYS A 527 -15.97 20.76 -19.52
C LYS A 527 -16.48 21.49 -18.29
N ILE A 528 -17.74 21.24 -17.93
CA ILE A 528 -18.38 21.84 -16.75
C ILE A 528 -18.48 20.76 -15.67
N LEU A 529 -17.88 21.04 -14.51
CA LEU A 529 -17.91 20.17 -13.34
C LEU A 529 -18.65 20.88 -12.21
N LYS A 530 -19.85 20.38 -11.87
CA LYS A 530 -20.65 20.87 -10.74
C LYS A 530 -20.29 20.06 -9.49
N LEU A 531 -19.75 20.72 -8.47
CA LEU A 531 -19.37 20.13 -7.18
C LEU A 531 -19.99 20.97 -6.05
N ASN A 532 -20.95 20.40 -5.31
CA ASN A 532 -21.53 20.92 -4.05
C ASN A 532 -21.49 22.46 -3.88
N LYS A 533 -22.46 23.13 -4.54
CA LYS A 533 -22.65 24.60 -4.59
C LYS A 533 -21.63 25.41 -5.40
N GLN A 534 -20.77 24.76 -6.19
CA GLN A 534 -19.80 25.45 -7.05
C GLN A 534 -19.76 24.83 -8.44
N THR A 535 -19.68 25.69 -9.47
CA THR A 535 -19.50 25.29 -10.86
C THR A 535 -18.06 25.62 -11.26
N LEU A 536 -17.31 24.59 -11.69
CA LEU A 536 -15.97 24.73 -12.26
C LEU A 536 -16.05 24.54 -13.77
N ILE A 537 -15.58 25.53 -14.52
CA ILE A 537 -15.58 25.50 -15.98
C ILE A 537 -14.14 25.41 -16.47
N PHE A 538 -13.88 24.40 -17.30
CA PHE A 538 -12.58 24.11 -17.89
C PHE A 538 -12.63 24.49 -19.36
N THR A 539 -12.03 25.63 -19.70
CA THR A 539 -11.95 26.12 -21.07
C THR A 539 -10.52 25.96 -21.59
N PRO A 540 -10.28 25.14 -22.63
CA PRO A 540 -8.97 25.04 -23.25
C PRO A 540 -8.69 26.30 -24.09
N VAL A 541 -7.62 27.03 -23.80
CA VAL A 541 -7.18 28.18 -24.59
C VAL A 541 -5.91 27.80 -25.35
N VAL A 542 -5.97 27.81 -26.68
CA VAL A 542 -4.82 27.62 -27.58
C VAL A 542 -5.01 28.71 -28.65
N GLU A 543 -4.10 29.65 -28.94
CA GLU A 543 -2.66 29.57 -29.17
C GLU A 543 -2.13 31.03 -29.20
N GLY A 544 -1.12 31.37 -28.39
CA GLY A 544 -0.24 32.50 -28.72
C GLY A 544 0.75 32.06 -29.81
N LYS A 545 1.31 32.99 -30.61
CA LYS A 545 2.26 32.69 -31.71
C LYS A 545 3.49 31.83 -31.31
N ASP A 546 3.70 31.61 -30.02
CA ASP A 546 4.86 30.92 -29.44
C ASP A 546 4.59 29.44 -29.11
N GLY A 547 3.45 28.87 -29.52
CA GLY A 547 3.17 27.43 -29.42
C GLY A 547 2.92 26.89 -28.00
N LYS A 548 2.57 27.75 -27.04
CA LYS A 548 2.20 27.36 -25.66
C LYS A 548 0.68 27.46 -25.48
N GLY A 549 0.05 26.37 -25.07
CA GLY A 549 -1.37 26.35 -24.68
C GLY A 549 -1.56 26.71 -23.20
N GLU A 550 -2.62 27.45 -22.89
CA GLU A 550 -3.01 27.81 -21.52
C GLU A 550 -4.37 27.18 -21.17
N MET A 551 -4.52 26.72 -19.93
CA MET A 551 -5.83 26.32 -19.39
C MET A 551 -6.26 27.34 -18.36
N VAL A 552 -7.45 27.92 -18.55
CA VAL A 552 -8.01 28.90 -17.63
C VAL A 552 -9.04 28.23 -16.74
N PHE A 553 -8.95 28.51 -15.44
CA PHE A 553 -9.85 27.98 -14.41
C PHE A 553 -10.76 29.09 -13.92
N VAL A 554 -12.08 28.88 -14.01
CA VAL A 554 -13.07 29.80 -13.42
C VAL A 554 -13.85 29.11 -12.33
N ARG A 555 -13.92 29.78 -11.19
CA ARG A 555 -14.71 29.38 -10.04
C ARG A 555 -15.88 30.36 -9.93
N LEU A 556 -17.09 29.89 -10.23
CA LEU A 556 -18.29 30.69 -10.01
C LEU A 556 -18.91 30.33 -8.65
N PRO A 557 -19.20 31.32 -7.77
CA PRO A 557 -20.16 31.12 -6.70
C PRO A 557 -21.56 30.97 -7.32
N ILE A 558 -22.36 30.06 -6.77
CA ILE A 558 -23.78 29.98 -7.09
C ILE A 558 -24.49 30.74 -5.98
N ASP A 559 -25.18 31.83 -6.32
CA ASP A 559 -26.34 32.29 -5.55
C ASP A 559 -27.57 31.46 -5.94
#